data_AF-A0A7Y9ZCR2-F1
#
_entry.id   AF-A0A7Y9ZCR2-F1
#
_cell.length_a   1.000
_cell.length_b   1.000
_cell.length_c   1.000
_cell.angle_alpha   90.00
_cell.angle_beta   90.00
_cell.angle_gamma   90.00
#
_symmetry.space_group_name_H-M   'P 1'
#
loop_
_entity.id
_entity.type
_entity.pdbx_description
1 polymer ?
#
loop_
_entity_poly.entity_id
_entity_poly.type
_entity_poly.pdbx_seq_one_letter_code
_entity_poly.pdbx_strand_id
1 'polypeptide(L)'
;MHRVEWTPRDLLRAIFPELQSFSGMLRDLLGLYAKVEAQSASDENLRIVYEFDEHDPFDLLLSSFREQAESASRVVTSGGGVGFPADHAFDSPARKFGDWDRVAAIFGERPDDWPFNKGAPRCASTGNPDADAVIARGLRVVDSVMAVLARFGATRGAVTAWRDVQGVERTIAADMAQAAHDYWPLMTTASLHGLADAVRRGSAELGVLTELDRWLDWFESAAEMEQAVTEVTDLLSLPTWGKRHELYSAWVSTQIDAALAVDRATFHVKDGVLAFPFKATLLADVMATGGPYELWCEMRTDLVDQISLERVGGIQPDYRIVRRDPGGRMTTVLAIEVKQYRRGAAGRHGAVLAKYAAGLPEATVLLVGHGPLGRTVRDRVPSADRSRTSVFENVRPDRPNEARSFRAEIERLLPEDSTQTDIPSEIELRWDPRVYDLDLHVRFSSGAIVS
;
A
#
# COMPACT_ATOMS: atom_id res chain seq x y z
N MET A 1 7.39 -30.66 -21.15
CA MET A 1 6.94 -29.62 -20.19
C MET A 1 6.80 -30.28 -18.84
N HIS A 2 7.76 -30.10 -17.94
CA HIS A 2 7.59 -30.49 -16.54
C HIS A 2 6.49 -29.60 -15.94
N ARG A 3 5.43 -30.21 -15.39
CA ARG A 3 4.47 -29.47 -14.57
C ARG A 3 5.21 -29.04 -13.32
N VAL A 4 5.35 -27.73 -13.11
CA VAL A 4 5.79 -27.19 -11.83
C VAL A 4 4.68 -27.55 -10.84
N GLU A 5 4.97 -28.45 -9.91
CA GLU A 5 4.06 -28.77 -8.80
C GLU A 5 4.07 -27.58 -7.85
N TRP A 6 2.93 -26.91 -7.70
CA TRP A 6 2.77 -25.81 -6.75
C TRP A 6 2.58 -26.37 -5.36
N THR A 7 3.42 -25.97 -4.41
CA THR A 7 3.19 -26.25 -2.99
C THR A 7 2.27 -25.18 -2.38
N PRO A 8 1.60 -25.45 -1.24
CA PRO A 8 0.87 -24.40 -0.49
C PRO A 8 1.73 -23.18 -0.21
N ARG A 9 3.02 -23.39 0.06
CA ARG A 9 4.00 -22.32 0.28
C ARG A 9 4.21 -21.46 -0.96
N ASP A 10 4.29 -22.07 -2.14
CA ASP A 10 4.43 -21.32 -3.40
C ASP A 10 3.18 -20.48 -3.69
N LEU A 11 2.00 -21.02 -3.36
CA LEU A 11 0.73 -20.29 -3.46
C LEU A 11 0.68 -19.11 -2.49
N LEU A 12 1.03 -19.33 -1.21
CA LEU A 12 1.10 -18.26 -0.21
C LEU A 12 2.07 -17.17 -0.64
N ARG A 13 3.30 -17.52 -1.05
CA ARG A 13 4.28 -16.55 -1.55
C ARG A 13 3.78 -15.76 -2.76
N ALA A 14 3.03 -16.39 -3.66
CA ALA A 14 2.51 -15.74 -4.84
C ALA A 14 1.34 -14.79 -4.54
N ILE A 15 0.49 -15.12 -3.57
CA ILE A 15 -0.70 -14.31 -3.25
C ILE A 15 -0.40 -13.18 -2.26
N PHE A 16 0.60 -13.36 -1.39
CA PHE A 16 0.88 -12.46 -0.29
C PHE A 16 1.14 -10.99 -0.68
N PRO A 17 1.82 -10.67 -1.79
CA PRO A 17 1.93 -9.28 -2.25
C PRO A 17 0.56 -8.62 -2.54
N GLU A 18 -0.39 -9.38 -3.08
CA GLU A 18 -1.75 -8.88 -3.32
C GLU A 18 -2.51 -8.68 -2.00
N LEU A 19 -2.32 -9.59 -1.02
CA LEU A 19 -2.88 -9.43 0.32
C LEU A 19 -2.29 -8.21 1.05
N GLN A 20 -0.99 -7.95 0.89
CA GLN A 20 -0.34 -6.75 1.42
C GLN A 20 -0.92 -5.47 0.84
N SER A 21 -1.05 -5.41 -0.49
CA SER A 21 -1.71 -4.29 -1.17
C SER A 21 -3.14 -4.12 -0.66
N PHE A 22 -3.90 -5.21 -0.52
CA PHE A 22 -5.28 -5.18 -0.02
C PHE A 22 -5.39 -4.70 1.43
N SER A 23 -4.60 -5.25 2.35
CA SER A 23 -4.54 -4.80 3.75
C SER A 23 -4.16 -3.32 3.86
N GLY A 24 -3.20 -2.86 3.05
CA GLY A 24 -2.86 -1.44 2.98
C GLY A 24 -4.04 -0.57 2.54
N MET A 25 -4.83 -1.02 1.55
CA MET A 25 -6.00 -0.28 1.10
C MET A 25 -7.06 -0.17 2.19
N LEU A 26 -7.34 -1.28 2.89
CA LEU A 26 -8.28 -1.28 4.01
C LEU A 26 -7.85 -0.35 5.13
N ARG A 27 -6.54 -0.28 5.43
CA ARG A 27 -6.00 0.63 6.44
C ARG A 27 -6.18 2.10 6.05
N ASP A 28 -5.84 2.46 4.82
CA ASP A 28 -5.98 3.84 4.34
C ASP A 28 -7.46 4.27 4.30
N LEU A 29 -8.36 3.36 3.88
CA LEU A 29 -9.80 3.58 3.92
C LEU A 29 -10.32 3.74 5.35
N LEU A 30 -9.87 2.90 6.28
CA LEU A 30 -10.21 3.02 7.70
C LEU A 30 -9.78 4.38 8.26
N GLY A 31 -8.56 4.83 7.91
CA GLY A 31 -8.06 6.15 8.31
C GLY A 31 -8.92 7.29 7.78
N LEU A 32 -9.33 7.22 6.51
CA LEU A 32 -10.29 8.18 5.94
C LEU A 32 -11.63 8.14 6.67
N TYR A 33 -12.19 6.96 6.93
CA TYR A 33 -13.50 6.84 7.58
C TYR A 33 -13.50 7.30 9.03
N ALA A 34 -12.44 7.02 9.78
CA ALA A 34 -12.26 7.58 11.12
C ALA A 34 -12.16 9.11 11.08
N LYS A 35 -11.45 9.67 10.10
CA LYS A 35 -11.41 11.13 9.88
C LYS A 35 -12.80 11.70 9.62
N VAL A 36 -13.58 11.07 8.74
CA VAL A 36 -14.93 11.49 8.38
C VAL A 36 -15.88 11.41 9.57
N GLU A 37 -15.88 10.31 10.33
CA GLU A 37 -16.68 10.15 11.55
C GLU A 37 -16.41 11.28 12.56
N ALA A 38 -15.12 11.58 12.77
CA ALA A 38 -14.70 12.67 13.64
C ALA A 38 -15.07 14.07 13.11
N GLN A 39 -15.33 14.25 11.80
CA GLN A 39 -15.84 15.49 11.23
C GLN A 39 -17.37 15.62 11.36
N SER A 40 -18.11 14.50 11.35
CA SER A 40 -19.58 14.51 11.32
C SER A 40 -20.27 14.60 12.68
N ALA A 41 -19.53 14.48 13.80
CA ALA A 41 -19.99 14.73 15.18
C ALA A 41 -21.30 14.02 15.62
N SER A 42 -21.72 12.95 14.94
CA SER A 42 -22.90 12.17 15.30
C SER A 42 -22.53 11.05 16.26
N ASP A 43 -23.31 10.87 17.34
CA ASP A 43 -23.26 9.70 18.25
C ASP A 43 -23.60 8.36 17.54
N GLU A 44 -23.90 8.40 16.24
CA GLU A 44 -24.22 7.26 15.40
C GLU A 44 -22.95 6.74 14.71
N ASN A 45 -22.62 5.47 14.95
CA ASN A 45 -21.51 4.77 14.28
C ASN A 45 -21.58 5.00 12.76
N LEU A 46 -20.54 5.58 12.17
CA LEU A 46 -20.52 5.87 10.73
C LEU A 46 -20.82 4.60 9.91
N ARG A 47 -21.77 4.70 8.99
CA ARG A 47 -22.11 3.63 8.05
C ARG A 47 -21.51 3.94 6.68
N ILE A 48 -20.81 2.96 6.11
CA ILE A 48 -20.16 3.06 4.81
C ILE A 48 -20.95 2.24 3.81
N VAL A 49 -21.42 2.88 2.74
CA VAL A 49 -22.22 2.24 1.68
C VAL A 49 -21.54 2.41 0.33
N TYR A 50 -21.37 1.31 -0.40
CA TYR A 50 -20.95 1.32 -1.79
C TYR A 50 -22.06 0.69 -2.64
N GLU A 51 -22.58 1.44 -3.63
CA GLU A 51 -23.55 0.90 -4.58
C GLU A 51 -22.79 0.52 -5.86
N PHE A 52 -22.72 -0.77 -6.17
CA PHE A 52 -22.06 -1.29 -7.38
C PHE A 52 -23.09 -1.64 -8.45
N ASP A 53 -22.73 -1.51 -9.73
CA ASP A 53 -23.65 -1.67 -10.87
C ASP A 53 -24.28 -3.08 -10.95
N GLU A 54 -23.55 -4.13 -10.56
CA GLU A 54 -23.98 -5.53 -10.78
C GLU A 54 -24.18 -6.37 -9.51
N HIS A 55 -24.20 -5.76 -8.31
CA HIS A 55 -24.24 -6.53 -7.06
C HIS A 55 -24.95 -5.83 -5.90
N ASP A 56 -25.30 -6.60 -4.87
CA ASP A 56 -25.80 -6.07 -3.61
C ASP A 56 -24.86 -4.98 -3.07
N PRO A 57 -25.43 -3.86 -2.55
CA PRO A 57 -24.63 -2.79 -2.00
C PRO A 57 -23.77 -3.33 -0.85
N PHE A 58 -22.53 -2.87 -0.82
CA PHE A 58 -21.65 -3.19 0.29
C PHE A 58 -21.89 -2.18 1.40
N ASP A 59 -22.40 -2.66 2.52
CA ASP A 59 -22.96 -1.83 3.58
C ASP A 59 -22.46 -2.32 4.94
N LEU A 60 -21.64 -1.50 5.59
CA LEU A 60 -21.01 -1.85 6.86
C LEU A 60 -20.99 -0.66 7.82
N LEU A 61 -21.07 -0.96 9.11
CA LEU A 61 -20.64 -0.04 10.15
C LEU A 61 -19.12 0.10 10.15
N LEU A 62 -18.61 1.27 10.53
CA LEU A 62 -17.17 1.54 10.67
C LEU A 62 -16.50 0.57 11.64
N SER A 63 -17.16 0.18 12.73
CA SER A 63 -16.66 -0.83 13.67
C SER A 63 -16.43 -2.19 12.98
N SER A 64 -17.37 -2.66 12.17
CA SER A 64 -17.22 -3.90 11.39
C SER A 64 -16.13 -3.77 10.33
N PHE A 65 -15.98 -2.60 9.71
CA PHE A 65 -14.88 -2.35 8.76
C PHE A 65 -13.52 -2.36 9.46
N ARG A 66 -13.43 -1.79 10.67
CA ARG A 66 -12.23 -1.80 11.52
C ARG A 66 -11.79 -3.22 11.83
N GLU A 67 -12.70 -4.07 12.30
CA GLU A 67 -12.41 -5.49 12.57
C GLU A 67 -11.86 -6.23 11.33
N GLN A 68 -12.42 -5.95 10.15
CA GLN A 68 -11.94 -6.54 8.90
C GLN A 68 -10.54 -6.02 8.50
N ALA A 69 -10.29 -4.72 8.65
CA ALA A 69 -8.99 -4.11 8.37
C ALA A 69 -7.90 -4.62 9.32
N GLU A 70 -8.23 -4.79 10.60
CA GLU A 70 -7.35 -5.38 11.61
C GLU A 70 -7.09 -6.86 11.33
N SER A 71 -8.12 -7.63 10.99
CA SER A 71 -7.98 -9.04 10.60
C SER A 71 -7.06 -9.18 9.38
N ALA A 72 -7.29 -8.40 8.32
CA ALA A 72 -6.42 -8.40 7.14
C ALA A 72 -4.98 -8.01 7.47
N SER A 73 -4.79 -7.01 8.34
CA SER A 73 -3.47 -6.58 8.80
C SER A 73 -2.78 -7.66 9.62
N ARG A 74 -3.52 -8.39 10.45
CA ARG A 74 -3.02 -9.53 11.22
C ARG A 74 -2.55 -10.64 10.30
N VAL A 75 -3.39 -11.09 9.36
CA VAL A 75 -3.05 -12.13 8.36
C VAL A 75 -1.83 -11.73 7.54
N VAL A 76 -1.72 -10.46 7.16
CA VAL A 76 -0.53 -9.98 6.45
C VAL A 76 0.68 -9.97 7.39
N THR A 77 0.52 -9.65 8.67
CA THR A 77 1.62 -9.61 9.65
C THR A 77 2.11 -11.01 10.05
N SER A 78 1.21 -11.97 10.24
CA SER A 78 1.47 -13.37 10.58
C SER A 78 1.81 -14.24 9.35
N GLY A 79 1.13 -14.01 8.23
CA GLY A 79 0.99 -14.96 7.12
C GLY A 79 2.09 -14.97 6.07
N GLY A 80 3.29 -14.46 6.39
CA GLY A 80 4.45 -14.60 5.47
C GLY A 80 4.89 -16.06 5.30
N GLY A 81 4.30 -16.98 6.08
CA GLY A 81 4.66 -18.39 6.12
C GLY A 81 6.10 -18.61 6.60
N VAL A 82 6.68 -17.62 7.28
CA VAL A 82 8.01 -17.69 7.87
C VAL A 82 7.87 -17.59 9.37
N GLY A 83 8.06 -18.73 10.02
CA GLY A 83 8.32 -18.77 11.45
C GLY A 83 9.62 -18.03 11.75
N PHE A 84 9.70 -17.40 12.92
CA PHE A 84 10.94 -16.80 13.40
C PHE A 84 11.17 -17.23 14.84
N PRO A 85 11.68 -18.45 15.06
CA PRO A 85 12.05 -18.91 16.39
C PRO A 85 13.30 -18.14 16.84
N ALA A 86 13.09 -17.05 17.57
CA ALA A 86 14.13 -16.09 17.94
C ALA A 86 15.30 -16.74 18.71
N ASP A 87 15.00 -17.76 19.50
CA ASP A 87 15.96 -18.59 20.23
C ASP A 87 16.85 -19.43 19.31
N HIS A 88 16.34 -19.86 18.15
CA HIS A 88 17.10 -20.62 17.16
C HIS A 88 17.72 -19.76 16.06
N ALA A 89 17.21 -18.55 15.84
CA ALA A 89 17.61 -17.72 14.71
C ALA A 89 19.10 -17.34 14.73
N PHE A 90 19.69 -17.17 15.91
CA PHE A 90 21.10 -16.75 16.04
C PHE A 90 22.11 -17.91 16.03
N ASP A 91 21.63 -19.15 15.96
CA ASP A 91 22.44 -20.38 16.01
C ASP A 91 22.67 -21.00 14.62
N SER A 92 22.66 -20.17 13.57
CA SER A 92 22.89 -20.64 12.20
C SER A 92 24.24 -21.36 12.07
N PRO A 93 24.29 -22.58 11.51
CA PRO A 93 25.55 -23.30 11.23
C PRO A 93 26.49 -22.53 10.29
N ALA A 94 25.95 -21.60 9.50
CA ALA A 94 26.71 -20.74 8.61
C ALA A 94 27.40 -19.57 9.34
N ARG A 95 27.04 -19.26 10.60
CA ARG A 95 27.50 -18.06 11.32
C ARG A 95 29.02 -17.89 11.35
N LYS A 96 29.76 -19.00 11.46
CA LYS A 96 31.24 -19.01 11.47
C LYS A 96 31.90 -18.56 10.17
N PHE A 97 31.14 -18.44 9.08
CA PHE A 97 31.64 -18.00 7.78
C PHE A 97 31.34 -16.51 7.51
N GLY A 98 30.59 -15.85 8.38
CA GLY A 98 30.26 -14.42 8.28
C GLY A 98 31.15 -13.57 9.17
N ASP A 99 31.43 -12.36 8.71
CA ASP A 99 32.12 -11.31 9.46
C ASP A 99 31.63 -9.93 9.01
N TRP A 100 32.04 -8.89 9.73
CA TRP A 100 31.63 -7.51 9.45
C TRP A 100 32.27 -6.94 8.19
N ASP A 101 33.47 -7.38 7.82
CA ASP A 101 34.13 -6.96 6.58
C ASP A 101 33.30 -7.40 5.37
N ARG A 102 32.73 -8.61 5.44
CA ARG A 102 31.83 -9.15 4.42
C ARG A 102 30.48 -8.46 4.41
N VAL A 103 29.94 -8.08 5.56
CA VAL A 103 28.72 -7.23 5.61
C VAL A 103 28.99 -5.92 4.87
N ALA A 104 30.09 -5.24 5.16
CA ALA A 104 30.47 -4.00 4.49
C ALA A 104 30.69 -4.22 2.97
N ALA A 105 31.30 -5.33 2.57
CA ALA A 105 31.51 -5.65 1.15
C ALA A 105 30.20 -5.90 0.38
N ILE A 106 29.19 -6.49 1.02
CA ILE A 106 27.91 -6.84 0.39
C ILE A 106 26.93 -5.66 0.40
N PHE A 107 26.83 -4.97 1.53
CA PHE A 107 25.80 -3.96 1.78
C PHE A 107 26.32 -2.51 1.67
N GLY A 108 27.65 -2.33 1.57
CA GLY A 108 28.31 -1.03 1.52
C GLY A 108 28.73 -0.49 2.89
N GLU A 109 29.32 0.71 2.91
CA GLU A 109 29.87 1.35 4.12
C GLU A 109 28.80 1.72 5.16
N ARG A 110 27.52 1.80 4.75
CA ARG A 110 26.37 2.11 5.62
C ARG A 110 25.34 0.98 5.56
N PRO A 111 25.64 -0.17 6.17
CA PRO A 111 24.73 -1.32 6.16
C PRO A 111 23.36 -0.99 6.77
N ASP A 112 23.30 -0.04 7.71
CA ASP A 112 22.06 0.43 8.35
C ASP A 112 21.06 1.06 7.36
N ASP A 113 21.56 1.62 6.26
CA ASP A 113 20.76 2.28 5.22
C ASP A 113 20.31 1.30 4.13
N TRP A 114 20.64 0.01 4.24
CA TRP A 114 20.21 -0.97 3.25
C TRP A 114 18.68 -1.09 3.24
N PRO A 115 18.02 -0.86 2.09
CA PRO A 115 16.57 -0.88 2.04
C PRO A 115 16.08 -2.33 1.96
N PHE A 116 15.26 -2.73 2.94
CA PHE A 116 14.79 -4.12 3.07
C PHE A 116 14.00 -4.61 1.85
N ASN A 117 13.36 -3.72 1.10
CA ASN A 117 12.66 -4.05 -0.15
C ASN A 117 13.58 -4.54 -1.29
N LYS A 118 14.90 -4.35 -1.19
CA LYS A 118 15.86 -4.93 -2.14
C LYS A 118 16.14 -6.41 -1.87
N GLY A 119 15.76 -6.91 -0.70
CA GLY A 119 16.10 -8.26 -0.24
C GLY A 119 17.60 -8.46 -0.02
N ALA A 120 17.98 -9.72 0.18
CA ALA A 120 19.35 -10.16 0.34
C ALA A 120 20.03 -10.34 -1.03
N PRO A 121 21.23 -9.75 -1.24
CA PRO A 121 22.02 -10.01 -2.45
C PRO A 121 22.28 -11.50 -2.67
N ARG A 122 22.15 -11.96 -3.91
CA ARG A 122 22.32 -13.38 -4.28
C ARG A 122 23.79 -13.79 -4.26
N CYS A 123 24.07 -15.04 -3.86
CA CYS A 123 25.39 -15.65 -3.96
C CYS A 123 25.72 -16.01 -5.42
N ALA A 124 27.00 -15.90 -5.78
CA ALA A 124 27.50 -16.55 -6.99
C ALA A 124 27.52 -18.08 -6.81
N SER A 125 27.26 -18.84 -7.88
CA SER A 125 27.26 -20.31 -7.83
C SER A 125 28.56 -20.85 -7.24
N THR A 126 28.43 -21.89 -6.43
CA THR A 126 29.54 -22.62 -5.80
C THR A 126 30.11 -23.70 -6.72
N GLY A 127 29.39 -24.07 -7.78
CA GLY A 127 29.69 -25.26 -8.60
C GLY A 127 29.18 -26.56 -8.00
N ASN A 128 28.61 -26.54 -6.79
CA ASN A 128 27.92 -27.67 -6.15
C ASN A 128 26.40 -27.38 -6.11
N PRO A 129 25.58 -28.11 -6.89
CA PRO A 129 24.13 -27.88 -6.95
C PRO A 129 23.41 -27.98 -5.60
N ASP A 130 23.82 -28.90 -4.72
CA ASP A 130 23.20 -29.09 -3.41
C ASP A 130 23.50 -27.91 -2.49
N ALA A 131 24.75 -27.43 -2.50
CA ALA A 131 25.14 -26.25 -1.76
C ALA A 131 24.40 -25.00 -2.27
N ASP A 132 24.31 -24.83 -3.59
CA ASP A 132 23.59 -23.72 -4.22
C ASP A 132 22.10 -23.74 -3.84
N ALA A 133 21.47 -24.92 -3.78
CA ALA A 133 20.08 -25.07 -3.39
C ALA A 133 19.83 -24.68 -1.92
N VAL A 134 20.64 -25.18 -0.98
CA VAL A 134 20.52 -24.88 0.46
C VAL A 134 20.83 -23.41 0.74
N ILE A 135 21.88 -22.84 0.14
CA ILE A 135 22.22 -21.42 0.29
C ILE A 135 21.11 -20.53 -0.27
N ALA A 136 20.56 -20.87 -1.44
CA ALA A 136 19.42 -20.15 -1.99
C ALA A 136 18.18 -20.25 -1.08
N ARG A 137 17.95 -21.39 -0.41
CA ARG A 137 16.90 -21.55 0.60
C ARG A 137 17.12 -20.63 1.79
N GLY A 138 18.34 -20.54 2.31
CA GLY A 138 18.70 -19.61 3.39
C GLY A 138 18.47 -18.14 3.01
N LEU A 139 18.90 -17.73 1.82
CA LEU A 139 18.66 -16.37 1.33
C LEU A 139 17.17 -16.06 1.17
N ARG A 140 16.33 -17.06 0.82
CA ARG A 140 14.87 -16.87 0.78
C ARG A 140 14.26 -16.64 2.16
N VAL A 141 14.75 -17.32 3.20
CA VAL A 141 14.31 -17.05 4.59
C VAL A 141 14.66 -15.61 4.97
N VAL A 142 15.88 -15.17 4.68
CA VAL A 142 16.29 -13.78 4.93
C VAL A 142 15.43 -12.78 4.16
N ASP A 143 15.17 -13.04 2.87
CA ASP A 143 14.29 -12.19 2.04
C ASP A 143 12.89 -12.06 2.66
N SER A 144 12.31 -13.16 3.12
CA SER A 144 10.99 -13.14 3.76
C SER A 144 10.99 -12.32 5.05
N VAL A 145 12.02 -12.47 5.89
CA VAL A 145 12.17 -11.67 7.12
C VAL A 145 12.32 -10.18 6.76
N MET A 146 13.18 -9.84 5.80
CA MET A 146 13.32 -8.46 5.31
C MET A 146 12.01 -7.89 4.75
N ALA A 147 11.21 -8.70 4.04
CA ALA A 147 9.92 -8.28 3.52
C ALA A 147 8.91 -7.98 4.63
N VAL A 148 8.95 -8.72 5.75
CA VAL A 148 8.16 -8.40 6.95
C VAL A 148 8.68 -7.11 7.59
N LEU A 149 10.00 -6.97 7.77
CA LEU A 149 10.63 -5.78 8.36
C LEU A 149 10.35 -4.49 7.59
N ALA A 150 10.30 -4.56 6.25
CA ALA A 150 10.02 -3.44 5.37
C ALA A 150 8.68 -2.74 5.65
N ARG A 151 7.76 -3.39 6.39
CA ARG A 151 6.46 -2.85 6.80
C ARG A 151 6.56 -1.88 7.97
N PHE A 152 7.57 -2.06 8.82
CA PHE A 152 7.81 -1.24 10.00
C PHE A 152 8.78 -0.10 9.70
N GLY A 153 9.64 -0.29 8.70
CA GLY A 153 10.58 0.73 8.25
C GLY A 153 11.33 0.29 7.00
N ALA A 154 11.67 1.25 6.14
CA ALA A 154 12.38 0.95 4.90
C ALA A 154 13.79 0.38 5.14
N THR A 155 14.41 0.72 6.28
CA THR A 155 15.79 0.37 6.65
C THR A 155 15.85 -0.11 8.10
N ARG A 156 17.01 -0.63 8.54
CA ARG A 156 17.24 -1.06 9.94
C ARG A 156 16.98 0.08 10.92
N GLY A 157 17.49 1.27 10.61
CA GLY A 157 17.31 2.46 11.45
C GLY A 157 15.83 2.81 11.65
N ALA A 158 15.03 2.74 10.58
CA ALA A 158 13.60 3.01 10.65
C ALA A 158 12.84 1.95 11.48
N VAL A 159 13.17 0.66 11.32
CA VAL A 159 12.58 -0.40 12.13
C VAL A 159 12.96 -0.28 13.61
N THR A 160 14.19 0.12 13.89
CA THR A 160 14.66 0.36 15.28
C THR A 160 13.85 1.49 15.92
N ALA A 161 13.69 2.62 15.23
CA ALA A 161 12.88 3.73 15.71
C ALA A 161 11.42 3.32 15.94
N TRP A 162 10.83 2.53 15.03
CA TRP A 162 9.49 1.96 15.20
C TRP A 162 9.38 1.08 16.45
N ARG A 163 10.34 0.17 16.65
CA ARG A 163 10.36 -0.74 17.82
C ARG A 163 10.42 0.04 19.13
N ASP A 164 11.24 1.08 19.19
CA ASP A 164 11.44 1.87 20.40
C ASP A 164 10.16 2.64 20.81
N VAL A 165 9.24 2.89 19.88
CA VAL A 165 7.94 3.54 20.12
C VAL A 165 6.85 2.55 20.55
N GLN A 166 6.82 1.33 19.98
CA GLN A 166 5.69 0.38 20.16
C GLN A 166 5.72 -0.42 21.48
N GLY A 167 6.82 -0.42 22.22
CA GLY A 167 6.95 -1.20 23.45
C GLY A 167 7.25 -2.69 23.22
N VAL A 168 7.35 -3.47 24.32
CA VAL A 168 7.98 -4.81 24.35
C VAL A 168 6.98 -5.97 24.28
N GLU A 169 5.84 -5.82 23.59
CA GLU A 169 4.93 -6.97 23.43
C GLU A 169 5.59 -8.02 22.52
N ARG A 170 5.79 -9.23 23.05
CA ARG A 170 6.46 -10.33 22.33
C ARG A 170 5.54 -10.89 21.25
N THR A 171 5.69 -10.36 20.05
CA THR A 171 5.11 -10.90 18.82
C THR A 171 6.24 -11.39 17.90
N ILE A 172 5.94 -12.26 16.94
CA ILE A 172 6.91 -12.68 15.90
C ILE A 172 7.50 -11.45 15.18
N ALA A 173 6.69 -10.43 14.96
CA ALA A 173 7.13 -9.16 14.37
C ALA A 173 8.12 -8.41 15.28
N ALA A 174 7.87 -8.37 16.59
CA ALA A 174 8.79 -7.78 17.56
C ALA A 174 10.11 -8.55 17.63
N ASP A 175 10.06 -9.89 17.58
CA ASP A 175 11.25 -10.74 17.54
C ASP A 175 12.07 -10.53 16.26
N MET A 176 11.40 -10.42 15.10
CA MET A 176 12.07 -10.06 13.84
C MET A 176 12.67 -8.64 13.91
N ALA A 177 11.95 -7.66 14.45
CA ALA A 177 12.44 -6.29 14.61
C ALA A 177 13.65 -6.22 15.54
N GLN A 178 13.63 -6.97 16.64
CA GLN A 178 14.77 -7.15 17.53
C GLN A 178 15.95 -7.80 16.79
N ALA A 179 15.69 -8.86 16.02
CA ALA A 179 16.73 -9.49 15.23
C ALA A 179 17.33 -8.55 14.17
N ALA A 180 16.50 -7.70 13.56
CA ALA A 180 16.97 -6.66 12.64
C ALA A 180 17.87 -5.65 13.34
N HIS A 181 17.49 -5.19 14.54
CA HIS A 181 18.34 -4.36 15.38
C HIS A 181 19.68 -5.03 15.68
N ASP A 182 19.69 -6.34 15.93
CA ASP A 182 20.92 -7.11 16.16
C ASP A 182 21.62 -7.57 14.86
N TYR A 183 21.29 -6.92 13.73
CA TYR A 183 21.89 -7.14 12.40
C TYR A 183 21.70 -8.55 11.82
N TRP A 184 20.76 -9.32 12.34
CA TRP A 184 20.55 -10.71 11.93
C TRP A 184 20.37 -10.90 10.41
N PRO A 185 19.54 -10.12 9.69
CA PRO A 185 19.38 -10.33 8.24
C PRO A 185 20.69 -10.11 7.47
N LEU A 186 21.49 -9.12 7.89
CA LEU A 186 22.75 -8.74 7.24
C LEU A 186 23.85 -9.75 7.55
N MET A 187 24.02 -10.11 8.82
CA MET A 187 25.00 -11.10 9.27
C MET A 187 24.70 -12.50 8.72
N THR A 188 23.43 -12.90 8.64
CA THR A 188 23.03 -14.18 8.05
C THR A 188 23.30 -14.20 6.54
N THR A 189 23.02 -13.10 5.83
CA THR A 189 23.38 -12.97 4.41
C THR A 189 24.90 -13.09 4.21
N ALA A 190 25.69 -12.34 4.98
CA ALA A 190 27.15 -12.42 4.92
C ALA A 190 27.65 -13.84 5.21
N SER A 191 27.09 -14.50 6.23
CA SER A 191 27.41 -15.89 6.58
C SER A 191 27.15 -16.88 5.43
N LEU A 192 26.02 -16.73 4.73
CA LEU A 192 25.67 -17.56 3.57
C LEU A 192 26.60 -17.32 2.37
N HIS A 193 26.99 -16.06 2.12
CA HIS A 193 28.03 -15.74 1.12
C HIS A 193 29.39 -16.33 1.51
N GLY A 194 29.74 -16.29 2.79
CA GLY A 194 30.94 -16.92 3.33
C GLY A 194 30.98 -18.42 3.13
N LEU A 195 29.86 -19.08 3.41
CA LEU A 195 29.71 -20.51 3.16
C LEU A 195 29.83 -20.83 1.66
N ALA A 196 29.20 -20.04 0.79
CA ALA A 196 29.30 -20.21 -0.66
C ALA A 196 30.77 -20.18 -1.14
N ASP A 197 31.53 -19.19 -0.67
CA ASP A 197 32.96 -19.07 -0.98
C ASP A 197 33.78 -20.23 -0.42
N ALA A 198 33.49 -20.68 0.80
CA ALA A 198 34.18 -21.79 1.43
C ALA A 198 33.93 -23.11 0.69
N VAL A 199 32.70 -23.36 0.23
CA VAL A 199 32.35 -24.50 -0.64
C VAL A 199 33.11 -24.41 -1.97
N ARG A 200 33.12 -23.24 -2.62
CA ARG A 200 33.82 -23.05 -3.90
C ARG A 200 35.32 -23.35 -3.80
N ARG A 201 35.93 -23.07 -2.64
CA ARG A 201 37.34 -23.39 -2.36
C ARG A 201 37.58 -24.81 -1.84
N GLY A 202 36.54 -25.61 -1.64
CA GLY A 202 36.66 -26.94 -1.03
C GLY A 202 37.06 -26.93 0.45
N SER A 203 36.84 -25.82 1.14
CA SER A 203 37.22 -25.61 2.55
C SER A 203 36.07 -25.78 3.55
N ALA A 204 34.84 -25.95 3.06
CA ALA A 204 33.68 -26.24 3.89
C ALA A 204 33.43 -27.75 3.98
N GLU A 205 33.15 -28.25 5.19
CA GLU A 205 32.69 -29.62 5.40
C GLU A 205 31.25 -29.77 4.89
N LEU A 206 30.96 -30.84 4.16
CA LEU A 206 29.61 -31.12 3.64
C LEU A 206 28.55 -31.21 4.76
N GLY A 207 28.95 -31.62 5.96
CA GLY A 207 28.06 -31.70 7.13
C GLY A 207 27.39 -30.36 7.49
N VAL A 208 28.07 -29.24 7.24
CA VAL A 208 27.52 -27.89 7.48
C VAL A 208 26.30 -27.63 6.61
N LEU A 209 26.27 -28.13 5.37
CA LEU A 209 25.13 -27.94 4.47
C LEU A 209 23.90 -28.72 4.99
N THR A 210 24.11 -29.93 5.50
CA THR A 210 23.04 -30.72 6.11
C THR A 210 22.53 -30.08 7.40
N GLU A 211 23.41 -29.55 8.24
CA GLU A 211 23.02 -28.82 9.45
C GLU A 211 22.26 -27.53 9.11
N LEU A 212 22.72 -26.78 8.11
CA LEU A 212 22.05 -25.58 7.64
C LEU A 212 20.66 -25.91 7.10
N ASP A 213 20.52 -26.96 6.32
CA ASP A 213 19.22 -27.38 5.78
C ASP A 213 18.22 -27.74 6.89
N ARG A 214 18.67 -28.47 7.93
CA ARG A 214 17.84 -28.74 9.12
C ARG A 214 17.52 -27.47 9.92
N TRP A 215 18.48 -26.55 10.04
CA TRP A 215 18.24 -25.27 10.70
C TRP A 215 17.18 -24.44 9.97
N LEU A 216 17.15 -24.49 8.62
CA LEU A 216 16.16 -23.81 7.81
C LEU A 216 14.74 -24.38 7.96
N ASP A 217 14.59 -25.66 8.35
CA ASP A 217 13.27 -26.27 8.62
C ASP A 217 12.51 -25.56 9.75
N TRP A 218 13.22 -24.96 10.70
CA TRP A 218 12.62 -24.23 11.84
C TRP A 218 11.91 -22.93 11.43
N PHE A 219 12.30 -22.33 10.30
CA PHE A 219 11.64 -21.15 9.73
C PHE A 219 10.48 -21.52 8.83
N GLU A 220 10.30 -22.82 8.58
CA GLU A 220 9.48 -23.38 7.52
C GLU A 220 8.46 -24.40 8.08
N SER A 221 8.06 -24.26 9.35
CA SER A 221 7.26 -25.26 10.05
C SER A 221 5.89 -25.52 9.38
N ALA A 222 5.47 -26.78 9.39
CA ALA A 222 4.20 -27.21 8.77
C ALA A 222 2.96 -26.70 9.51
N ALA A 223 3.03 -26.57 10.84
CA ALA A 223 1.93 -26.06 11.66
C ALA A 223 1.68 -24.56 11.38
N GLU A 224 2.74 -23.76 11.24
CA GLU A 224 2.61 -22.35 10.84
C GLU A 224 2.11 -22.23 9.39
N MET A 225 2.47 -23.18 8.51
CA MET A 225 1.96 -23.23 7.14
C MET A 225 0.46 -23.50 7.08
N GLU A 226 -0.04 -24.49 7.83
CA GLU A 226 -1.48 -24.79 7.91
C GLU A 226 -2.26 -23.61 8.48
N GLN A 227 -1.77 -23.01 9.55
CA GLN A 227 -2.36 -21.81 10.14
C GLN A 227 -2.38 -20.64 9.14
N ALA A 228 -1.27 -20.39 8.44
CA ALA A 228 -1.20 -19.35 7.41
C ALA A 228 -2.17 -19.62 6.25
N VAL A 229 -2.35 -20.89 5.84
CA VAL A 229 -3.35 -21.26 4.84
C VAL A 229 -4.76 -20.98 5.33
N THR A 230 -5.11 -21.34 6.56
CA THR A 230 -6.43 -21.02 7.16
C THR A 230 -6.65 -19.51 7.21
N GLU A 231 -5.70 -18.75 7.76
CA GLU A 231 -5.77 -17.29 7.87
C GLU A 231 -5.94 -16.60 6.51
N VAL A 232 -5.19 -17.03 5.50
CA VAL A 232 -5.36 -16.52 4.14
C VAL A 232 -6.70 -16.92 3.57
N THR A 233 -7.18 -18.14 3.79
CA THR A 233 -8.49 -18.60 3.30
C THR A 233 -9.64 -17.80 3.92
N ASP A 234 -9.57 -17.50 5.21
CA ASP A 234 -10.54 -16.65 5.91
C ASP A 234 -10.53 -15.24 5.33
N LEU A 235 -9.35 -14.65 5.11
CA LEU A 235 -9.22 -13.34 4.48
C LEU A 235 -9.80 -13.31 3.07
N LEU A 236 -9.52 -14.32 2.25
CA LEU A 236 -10.04 -14.45 0.88
C LEU A 236 -11.55 -14.70 0.85
N SER A 237 -12.13 -15.16 1.95
CA SER A 237 -13.56 -15.39 2.11
C SER A 237 -14.32 -14.14 2.57
N LEU A 238 -13.61 -13.06 2.96
CA LEU A 238 -14.25 -11.81 3.33
C LEU A 238 -15.01 -11.20 2.13
N PRO A 239 -16.21 -10.65 2.36
CA PRO A 239 -16.95 -9.92 1.33
C PRO A 239 -16.14 -8.77 0.70
N THR A 240 -15.34 -8.06 1.50
CA THR A 240 -14.43 -7.00 1.04
C THR A 240 -13.41 -7.49 0.02
N TRP A 241 -12.88 -8.71 0.18
CA TRP A 241 -11.96 -9.29 -0.78
C TRP A 241 -12.64 -9.53 -2.14
N GLY A 242 -13.88 -10.00 -2.13
CA GLY A 242 -14.72 -10.12 -3.32
C GLY A 242 -14.91 -8.79 -4.05
N LYS A 243 -14.95 -7.69 -3.29
CA LYS A 243 -15.13 -6.29 -3.75
C LYS A 243 -13.83 -5.49 -3.87
N ARG A 244 -12.67 -6.15 -3.84
CA ARG A 244 -11.36 -5.47 -3.83
C ARG A 244 -11.14 -4.53 -5.03
N HIS A 245 -11.80 -4.78 -6.15
CA HIS A 245 -11.65 -3.98 -7.37
C HIS A 245 -12.40 -2.66 -7.27
N GLU A 246 -13.57 -2.69 -6.68
CA GLU A 246 -14.40 -1.53 -6.44
C GLU A 246 -13.88 -0.73 -5.24
N LEU A 247 -13.43 -1.44 -4.19
CA LEU A 247 -12.69 -0.84 -3.08
C LEU A 247 -11.42 -0.13 -3.54
N TYR A 248 -10.76 -0.58 -4.62
CA TYR A 248 -9.62 0.16 -5.18
C TYR A 248 -10.04 1.53 -5.72
N SER A 249 -11.18 1.63 -6.42
CA SER A 249 -11.70 2.94 -6.86
C SER A 249 -11.99 3.84 -5.66
N ALA A 250 -12.67 3.31 -4.63
CA ALA A 250 -12.88 4.04 -3.38
C ALA A 250 -11.56 4.43 -2.70
N TRP A 251 -10.57 3.54 -2.67
CA TRP A 251 -9.26 3.80 -2.07
C TRP A 251 -8.52 4.95 -2.75
N VAL A 252 -8.71 5.19 -4.06
CA VAL A 252 -8.15 6.37 -4.71
C VAL A 252 -8.64 7.67 -4.07
N SER A 253 -9.85 7.71 -3.47
CA SER A 253 -10.30 8.88 -2.71
C SER A 253 -9.44 9.17 -1.47
N THR A 254 -8.85 8.14 -0.82
CA THR A 254 -7.89 8.32 0.28
C THR A 254 -6.62 9.02 -0.20
N GLN A 255 -6.21 8.76 -1.44
CA GLN A 255 -5.04 9.40 -2.04
C GLN A 255 -5.35 10.84 -2.47
N ILE A 256 -6.58 11.10 -2.93
CA ILE A 256 -7.07 12.47 -3.18
C ILE A 256 -7.08 13.25 -1.87
N ASP A 257 -7.67 12.70 -0.81
CA ASP A 257 -7.70 13.33 0.53
C ASP A 257 -6.28 13.62 1.06
N ALA A 258 -5.39 12.63 0.96
CA ALA A 258 -4.00 12.78 1.40
C ALA A 258 -3.22 13.84 0.59
N ALA A 259 -3.58 14.07 -0.68
CA ALA A 259 -2.99 15.13 -1.52
C ALA A 259 -3.53 16.52 -1.16
N LEU A 260 -4.73 16.60 -0.58
CA LEU A 260 -5.33 17.86 -0.18
C LEU A 260 -4.79 18.36 1.17
N ALA A 261 -3.98 17.57 1.88
CA ALA A 261 -3.56 17.83 3.27
C ALA A 261 -4.73 17.89 4.27
N VAL A 262 -4.38 18.01 5.55
CA VAL A 262 -5.33 17.89 6.67
C VAL A 262 -6.41 18.98 6.59
N ASP A 263 -7.66 18.59 6.87
CA ASP A 263 -8.83 19.48 6.97
C ASP A 263 -9.20 20.31 5.72
N ARG A 264 -8.56 20.09 4.57
CA ARG A 264 -8.94 20.75 3.31
C ARG A 264 -10.10 20.09 2.59
N ALA A 265 -10.48 18.87 2.98
CA ALA A 265 -11.67 18.19 2.48
C ALA A 265 -12.65 17.95 3.64
N THR A 266 -13.89 18.36 3.46
CA THR A 266 -15.02 18.08 4.37
C THR A 266 -15.97 17.14 3.67
N PHE A 267 -16.00 15.88 4.09
CA PHE A 267 -16.85 14.87 3.46
C PHE A 267 -18.31 15.02 3.88
N HIS A 268 -19.22 14.84 2.94
CA HIS A 268 -20.65 14.87 3.21
C HIS A 268 -21.13 13.51 3.71
N VAL A 269 -21.52 13.48 4.99
CA VAL A 269 -22.23 12.37 5.61
C VAL A 269 -23.70 12.74 5.71
N LYS A 270 -24.58 11.87 5.21
CA LYS A 270 -26.04 12.08 5.26
C LYS A 270 -26.68 10.98 6.09
N ASP A 271 -27.39 11.35 7.14
CA ASP A 271 -28.07 10.41 8.05
C ASP A 271 -27.12 9.31 8.57
N GLY A 272 -25.90 9.71 8.97
CA GLY A 272 -24.85 8.79 9.43
C GLY A 272 -24.19 7.95 8.32
N VAL A 273 -24.50 8.19 7.04
CA VAL A 273 -24.00 7.40 5.90
C VAL A 273 -23.00 8.19 5.05
N LEU A 274 -21.80 7.62 4.86
CA LEU A 274 -20.88 7.97 3.78
C LEU A 274 -21.11 7.02 2.61
N ALA A 275 -21.58 7.54 1.48
CA ALA A 275 -21.98 6.74 0.33
C ALA A 275 -21.08 6.96 -0.89
N PHE A 276 -20.70 5.87 -1.55
CA PHE A 276 -20.03 5.83 -2.86
C PHE A 276 -20.94 5.12 -3.88
N PRO A 277 -22.00 5.78 -4.36
CA PRO A 277 -22.94 5.15 -5.27
C PRO A 277 -22.48 5.24 -6.73
N PHE A 278 -22.98 4.35 -7.59
CA PHE A 278 -22.78 4.42 -9.04
C PHE A 278 -23.64 5.52 -9.72
N LYS A 279 -23.61 6.73 -9.16
CA LYS A 279 -24.31 7.93 -9.64
C LYS A 279 -23.62 9.19 -9.13
N ALA A 280 -23.79 10.28 -9.86
CA ALA A 280 -23.25 11.60 -9.51
C ALA A 280 -23.55 11.95 -8.04
N THR A 281 -22.50 12.01 -7.22
CA THR A 281 -22.62 12.28 -5.78
C THR A 281 -21.51 13.22 -5.34
N LEU A 282 -21.89 14.26 -4.61
CA LEU A 282 -20.96 15.18 -3.96
C LEU A 282 -20.38 14.49 -2.73
N LEU A 283 -19.10 14.12 -2.79
CA LEU A 283 -18.41 13.43 -1.70
C LEU A 283 -17.85 14.40 -0.68
N ALA A 284 -17.26 15.52 -1.11
CA ALA A 284 -16.66 16.48 -0.20
C ALA A 284 -16.61 17.90 -0.77
N ASP A 285 -16.69 18.89 0.12
CA ASP A 285 -16.25 20.26 -0.15
C ASP A 285 -14.73 20.33 0.04
N VAL A 286 -14.04 20.98 -0.90
CA VAL A 286 -12.57 21.08 -0.94
C VAL A 286 -12.13 22.55 -0.94
N MET A 287 -11.29 22.92 0.03
CA MET A 287 -10.69 24.25 0.12
C MET A 287 -9.31 24.26 -0.51
N ALA A 288 -9.08 25.12 -1.50
CA ALA A 288 -7.78 25.31 -2.14
C ALA A 288 -7.58 26.75 -2.62
N THR A 289 -6.35 27.10 -2.97
CA THR A 289 -6.08 28.38 -3.64
C THR A 289 -6.90 28.46 -4.92
N GLY A 290 -7.62 29.57 -5.10
CA GLY A 290 -8.51 29.78 -6.25
C GLY A 290 -9.99 29.54 -5.95
N GLY A 291 -10.34 29.17 -4.73
CA GLY A 291 -11.70 29.19 -4.20
C GLY A 291 -12.18 27.84 -3.66
N PRO A 292 -13.47 27.72 -3.31
CA PRO A 292 -14.07 26.45 -2.96
C PRO A 292 -14.19 25.57 -4.20
N TYR A 293 -13.89 24.29 -4.03
CA TYR A 293 -14.05 23.23 -4.99
C TYR A 293 -14.98 22.16 -4.41
N GLU A 294 -15.56 21.35 -5.28
CA GLU A 294 -16.42 20.23 -4.91
C GLU A 294 -15.79 18.94 -5.47
N LEU A 295 -15.62 17.91 -4.65
CA LEU A 295 -15.20 16.56 -5.05
C LEU A 295 -16.45 15.71 -5.30
N TRP A 296 -16.65 15.32 -6.55
CA TRP A 296 -17.75 14.47 -7.00
C TRP A 296 -17.24 13.09 -7.42
N CYS A 297 -18.03 12.04 -7.18
CA CYS A 297 -17.88 10.75 -7.86
C CYS A 297 -18.94 10.54 -8.93
N GLU A 298 -18.61 9.74 -9.95
CA GLU A 298 -19.55 9.21 -10.95
C GLU A 298 -20.40 10.28 -11.68
N MET A 299 -19.84 11.49 -11.84
CA MET A 299 -20.54 12.62 -12.45
C MET A 299 -20.44 12.57 -13.98
N ARG A 300 -21.58 12.30 -14.62
CA ARG A 300 -21.72 12.18 -16.08
C ARG A 300 -21.78 13.54 -16.80
N THR A 301 -21.10 13.66 -17.93
CA THR A 301 -21.19 14.78 -18.88
C THR A 301 -21.57 14.26 -20.27
N ASP A 302 -22.52 14.92 -20.91
CA ASP A 302 -22.87 14.66 -22.30
C ASP A 302 -21.77 15.17 -23.24
N LEU A 303 -21.37 14.36 -24.21
CA LEU A 303 -20.39 14.79 -25.22
C LEU A 303 -21.11 15.64 -26.26
N VAL A 304 -20.68 16.90 -26.40
CA VAL A 304 -21.30 17.86 -27.32
C VAL A 304 -20.94 17.59 -28.79
N ASP A 305 -19.88 16.83 -29.08
CA ASP A 305 -19.51 16.45 -30.45
C ASP A 305 -19.06 14.98 -30.56
N GLN A 306 -19.67 14.26 -31.51
CA GLN A 306 -19.52 12.82 -31.71
C GLN A 306 -18.17 12.46 -32.33
N ILE A 307 -17.16 12.20 -31.50
CA ILE A 307 -15.92 11.55 -31.93
C ILE A 307 -16.04 10.06 -31.61
N SER A 308 -16.49 9.28 -32.60
CA SER A 308 -16.53 7.81 -32.72
C SER A 308 -17.89 7.08 -32.56
N LEU A 309 -18.11 6.13 -33.48
CA LEU A 309 -19.37 5.54 -33.95
C LEU A 309 -19.98 4.40 -33.10
N GLU A 310 -19.50 4.12 -31.89
CA GLU A 310 -19.93 2.88 -31.19
C GLU A 310 -20.46 3.06 -29.76
N ARG A 311 -20.44 4.27 -29.18
CA ARG A 311 -21.11 4.55 -27.89
C ARG A 311 -21.74 5.94 -27.88
N VAL A 312 -23.07 5.98 -27.92
CA VAL A 312 -23.92 7.18 -27.74
C VAL A 312 -23.87 7.75 -26.31
N GLY A 313 -23.09 7.12 -25.41
CA GLY A 313 -22.99 7.51 -24.01
C GLY A 313 -21.98 8.63 -23.79
N GLY A 314 -22.38 9.61 -22.97
CA GLY A 314 -21.51 10.60 -22.36
C GLY A 314 -20.31 9.99 -21.62
N ILE A 315 -19.53 10.85 -20.99
CA ILE A 315 -18.35 10.48 -20.20
C ILE A 315 -18.70 10.51 -18.70
N GLN A 316 -18.15 9.59 -17.92
CA GLN A 316 -18.38 9.48 -16.49
C GLN A 316 -17.08 9.03 -15.81
N PRO A 317 -16.15 9.96 -15.53
CA PRO A 317 -14.96 9.65 -14.74
C PRO A 317 -15.34 9.21 -13.33
N ASP A 318 -14.55 8.32 -12.72
CA ASP A 318 -14.73 7.87 -11.34
C ASP A 318 -14.79 9.07 -10.36
N TYR A 319 -13.90 10.05 -10.52
CA TYR A 319 -13.90 11.30 -9.72
C TYR A 319 -13.74 12.56 -10.55
N ARG A 320 -14.34 13.65 -10.08
CA ARG A 320 -14.16 15.00 -10.62
C ARG A 320 -14.01 16.01 -9.48
N ILE A 321 -13.06 16.92 -9.63
CA ILE A 321 -13.00 18.14 -8.82
C ILE A 321 -13.49 19.29 -9.69
N VAL A 322 -14.50 19.99 -9.19
CA VAL A 322 -15.21 21.03 -9.92
C VAL A 322 -15.17 22.34 -9.15
N ARG A 323 -15.13 23.44 -9.89
CA ARG A 323 -15.27 24.80 -9.36
C ARG A 323 -16.59 25.37 -9.83
N ARG A 324 -17.34 25.98 -8.91
CA ARG A 324 -18.56 26.70 -9.21
C ARG A 324 -18.26 28.19 -9.32
N ASP A 325 -18.64 28.82 -10.42
CA ASP A 325 -18.56 30.28 -10.53
C ASP A 325 -19.76 30.96 -9.83
N PRO A 326 -19.72 32.28 -9.57
CA PRO A 326 -20.85 32.98 -8.94
C PRO A 326 -22.18 32.89 -9.70
N GLY A 327 -22.15 32.56 -10.99
CA GLY A 327 -23.33 32.30 -11.82
C GLY A 327 -23.87 30.88 -11.69
N GLY A 328 -23.25 30.03 -10.87
CA GLY A 328 -23.64 28.64 -10.63
C GLY A 328 -23.11 27.65 -11.66
N ARG A 329 -22.34 28.08 -12.67
CA ARG A 329 -21.77 27.19 -13.68
C ARG A 329 -20.63 26.38 -13.08
N MET A 330 -20.65 25.08 -13.34
CA MET A 330 -19.64 24.13 -12.87
C MET A 330 -18.60 23.89 -13.96
N THR A 331 -17.34 24.19 -13.66
CA THR A 331 -16.18 23.84 -14.47
C THR A 331 -15.44 22.69 -13.80
N THR A 332 -15.13 21.62 -14.53
CA THR A 332 -14.22 20.58 -14.04
C THR A 332 -12.79 21.02 -14.21
N VAL A 333 -12.04 21.06 -13.11
CA VAL A 333 -10.61 21.39 -13.11
C VAL A 333 -9.75 20.12 -13.14
N LEU A 334 -10.26 19.04 -12.55
CA LEU A 334 -9.61 17.75 -12.50
C LEU A 334 -10.62 16.62 -12.72
N ALA A 335 -10.28 15.65 -13.57
CA ALA A 335 -11.00 14.41 -13.72
C ALA A 335 -10.04 13.24 -13.50
N ILE A 336 -10.46 12.24 -12.75
CA ILE A 336 -9.65 11.08 -12.40
C ILE A 336 -10.43 9.84 -12.80
N GLU A 337 -9.82 9.04 -13.67
CA GLU A 337 -10.32 7.72 -14.06
C GLU A 337 -9.46 6.65 -13.41
N VAL A 338 -10.11 5.67 -12.79
CA VAL A 338 -9.47 4.56 -12.09
C VAL A 338 -9.61 3.26 -12.90
N LYS A 339 -8.52 2.47 -12.97
CA LYS A 339 -8.49 1.16 -13.63
C LYS A 339 -7.73 0.12 -12.81
N GLN A 340 -8.23 -1.10 -12.82
CA GLN A 340 -7.78 -2.20 -11.95
C GLN A 340 -7.22 -3.41 -12.72
N TYR A 341 -6.56 -3.19 -13.86
CA TYR A 341 -6.09 -4.29 -14.72
C TYR A 341 -4.70 -4.81 -14.32
N ARG A 342 -4.58 -6.14 -14.32
CA ARG A 342 -3.29 -6.84 -14.16
C ARG A 342 -2.38 -6.72 -15.40
N ARG A 343 -2.94 -6.39 -16.57
CA ARG A 343 -2.21 -6.25 -17.83
C ARG A 343 -2.53 -4.91 -18.48
N GLY A 344 -1.49 -4.25 -18.99
CA GLY A 344 -1.64 -3.02 -19.75
C GLY A 344 -2.40 -3.25 -21.06
N ALA A 345 -3.36 -2.37 -21.34
CA ALA A 345 -4.12 -2.34 -22.58
C ALA A 345 -4.04 -0.93 -23.19
N ALA A 346 -2.85 -0.56 -23.65
CA ALA A 346 -2.52 0.82 -24.04
C ALA A 346 -3.52 1.44 -25.03
N GLY A 347 -3.99 0.66 -26.02
CA GLY A 347 -4.99 1.12 -26.98
C GLY A 347 -6.33 1.50 -26.34
N ARG A 348 -6.84 0.66 -25.44
CA ARG A 348 -8.12 0.90 -24.74
C ARG A 348 -8.00 2.06 -23.76
N HIS A 349 -6.94 2.08 -22.96
CA HIS A 349 -6.69 3.12 -21.97
C HIS A 349 -6.43 4.48 -22.62
N GLY A 350 -5.66 4.50 -23.71
CA GLY A 350 -5.41 5.70 -24.49
C GLY A 350 -6.68 6.29 -25.11
N ALA A 351 -7.58 5.43 -25.63
CA ALA A 351 -8.86 5.87 -26.16
C ALA A 351 -9.78 6.49 -25.09
N VAL A 352 -9.82 5.89 -23.89
CA VAL A 352 -10.58 6.43 -22.75
C VAL A 352 -10.02 7.80 -22.33
N LEU A 353 -8.69 7.91 -22.18
CA LEU A 353 -8.04 9.16 -21.81
C LEU A 353 -8.27 10.27 -22.85
N ALA A 354 -8.17 9.94 -24.14
CA ALA A 354 -8.48 10.88 -25.23
C ALA A 354 -9.95 11.32 -25.22
N LYS A 355 -10.89 10.39 -24.96
CA LYS A 355 -12.33 10.69 -24.86
C LYS A 355 -12.61 11.67 -23.72
N TYR A 356 -12.03 11.45 -22.54
CA TYR A 356 -12.20 12.36 -21.41
C TYR A 356 -11.57 13.71 -21.64
N ALA A 357 -10.36 13.75 -22.22
CA ALA A 357 -9.72 15.00 -22.56
C ALA A 357 -10.64 15.82 -23.48
N ALA A 358 -11.09 15.24 -24.60
CA ALA A 358 -11.99 15.93 -25.54
C ALA A 358 -13.31 16.39 -24.89
N GLY A 359 -13.91 15.57 -24.02
CA GLY A 359 -15.17 15.89 -23.36
C GLY A 359 -15.08 16.86 -22.18
N LEU A 360 -13.88 17.09 -21.63
CA LEU A 360 -13.62 17.99 -20.51
C LEU A 360 -12.47 18.95 -20.88
N PRO A 361 -12.72 19.95 -21.74
CA PRO A 361 -11.66 20.78 -22.31
C PRO A 361 -10.89 21.63 -21.29
N GLU A 362 -11.54 21.98 -20.16
CA GLU A 362 -10.93 22.78 -19.09
C GLU A 362 -10.25 21.91 -18.01
N ALA A 363 -10.42 20.58 -18.07
CA ALA A 363 -9.91 19.68 -17.04
C ALA A 363 -8.51 19.16 -17.37
N THR A 364 -7.70 19.00 -16.33
CA THR A 364 -6.62 18.01 -16.34
C THR A 364 -7.23 16.63 -16.10
N VAL A 365 -6.84 15.63 -16.90
CA VAL A 365 -7.37 14.26 -16.81
C VAL A 365 -6.27 13.29 -16.39
N LEU A 366 -6.47 12.63 -15.25
CA LEU A 366 -5.55 11.64 -14.71
C LEU A 366 -6.12 10.24 -14.94
N LEU A 367 -5.31 9.32 -15.46
CA LEU A 367 -5.63 7.90 -15.49
C LEU A 367 -4.78 7.17 -14.47
N VAL A 368 -5.42 6.52 -13.50
CA VAL A 368 -4.79 5.88 -12.35
C VAL A 368 -5.01 4.38 -12.40
N GLY A 369 -3.92 3.61 -12.34
CA GLY A 369 -3.93 2.16 -12.49
C GLY A 369 -3.40 1.43 -11.27
N HIS A 370 -4.12 0.40 -10.79
CA HIS A 370 -3.57 -0.52 -9.76
C HIS A 370 -2.36 -1.29 -10.29
N GLY A 371 -2.36 -1.57 -11.60
CA GLY A 371 -1.26 -2.22 -12.31
C GLY A 371 -0.77 -1.40 -13.51
N PRO A 372 -0.03 -2.03 -14.45
CA PRO A 372 0.43 -1.35 -15.66
C PRO A 372 -0.74 -1.00 -16.58
N LEU A 373 -0.70 0.19 -17.19
CA LEU A 373 -1.67 0.71 -18.16
C LEU A 373 -1.13 0.65 -19.59
N GLY A 374 0.19 0.67 -19.76
CA GLY A 374 0.91 0.49 -21.01
C GLY A 374 1.71 1.73 -21.43
N ARG A 375 2.93 1.50 -21.91
CA ARG A 375 3.92 2.57 -22.22
C ARG A 375 3.44 3.60 -23.26
N THR A 376 2.52 3.22 -24.14
CA THR A 376 2.07 4.06 -25.27
C THR A 376 0.67 4.65 -25.06
N VAL A 377 0.12 4.61 -23.83
CA VAL A 377 -1.21 5.19 -23.53
C VAL A 377 -1.27 6.66 -23.93
N ARG A 378 -0.27 7.45 -23.54
CA ARG A 378 -0.22 8.90 -23.81
C ARG A 378 -0.04 9.22 -25.30
N ASP A 379 0.57 8.33 -26.07
CA ASP A 379 0.75 8.51 -27.52
C ASP A 379 -0.58 8.47 -28.27
N ARG A 380 -1.60 7.83 -27.69
CA ARG A 380 -2.96 7.77 -28.24
C ARG A 380 -3.80 9.01 -27.97
N VAL A 381 -3.34 9.90 -27.09
CA VAL A 381 -4.01 11.18 -26.82
C VAL A 381 -3.58 12.19 -27.91
N PRO A 382 -4.51 12.97 -28.50
CA PRO A 382 -4.17 14.05 -29.42
C PRO A 382 -3.11 15.00 -28.83
N SER A 383 -2.19 15.49 -29.65
CA SER A 383 -1.05 16.30 -29.19
C SER A 383 -1.47 17.54 -28.40
N ALA A 384 -2.58 18.18 -28.80
CA ALA A 384 -3.16 19.35 -28.13
C ALA A 384 -3.59 19.07 -26.68
N ASP A 385 -3.93 17.82 -26.36
CA ASP A 385 -4.46 17.40 -25.06
C ASP A 385 -3.42 16.69 -24.18
N ARG A 386 -2.22 16.39 -24.71
CA ARG A 386 -1.19 15.65 -23.98
C ARG A 386 -0.65 16.41 -22.76
N SER A 387 -0.64 17.74 -22.78
CA SER A 387 -0.13 18.57 -21.67
C SER A 387 -1.02 18.52 -20.42
N ARG A 388 -2.31 18.23 -20.60
CA ARG A 388 -3.32 18.14 -19.53
C ARG A 388 -3.76 16.71 -19.24
N THR A 389 -2.99 15.72 -19.70
CA THR A 389 -3.26 14.30 -19.46
C THR A 389 -2.05 13.63 -18.84
N SER A 390 -2.28 12.88 -17.76
CA SER A 390 -1.24 12.17 -17.00
C SER A 390 -1.68 10.74 -16.70
N VAL A 391 -0.71 9.83 -16.64
CA VAL A 391 -0.93 8.40 -16.42
C VAL A 391 -0.09 7.96 -15.22
N PHE A 392 -0.73 7.35 -14.23
CA PHE A 392 -0.09 6.84 -13.03
C PHE A 392 -0.33 5.34 -12.93
N GLU A 393 0.73 4.55 -13.10
CA GLU A 393 0.68 3.09 -13.04
C GLU A 393 1.12 2.59 -11.68
N ASN A 394 0.62 1.42 -11.29
CA ASN A 394 1.00 0.73 -10.04
C ASN A 394 0.77 1.59 -8.78
N VAL A 395 -0.25 2.45 -8.79
CA VAL A 395 -0.62 3.27 -7.62
C VAL A 395 -1.26 2.34 -6.60
N ARG A 396 -0.51 1.99 -5.56
CA ARG A 396 -0.87 0.98 -4.56
C ARG A 396 -0.24 1.28 -3.20
N PRO A 397 -0.77 0.76 -2.09
CA PRO A 397 -0.18 0.96 -0.76
C PRO A 397 1.26 0.44 -0.63
N ASP A 398 1.62 -0.65 -1.30
CA ASP A 398 2.98 -1.21 -1.33
C ASP A 398 3.94 -0.44 -2.26
N ARG A 399 3.44 0.61 -2.92
CA ARG A 399 4.12 1.45 -3.92
C ARG A 399 4.01 2.94 -3.57
N PRO A 400 4.60 3.37 -2.44
CA PRO A 400 4.41 4.72 -1.91
C PRO A 400 4.98 5.82 -2.81
N ASN A 401 5.96 5.52 -3.66
CA ASN A 401 6.52 6.50 -4.60
C ASN A 401 5.55 6.78 -5.75
N GLU A 402 4.95 5.74 -6.31
CA GLU A 402 3.95 5.83 -7.36
C GLU A 402 2.71 6.57 -6.84
N ALA A 403 2.25 6.26 -5.62
CA ALA A 403 1.19 7.01 -4.95
C ALA A 403 1.57 8.47 -4.68
N ARG A 404 2.81 8.75 -4.26
CA ARG A 404 3.30 10.12 -4.06
C ARG A 404 3.35 10.92 -5.36
N SER A 405 3.77 10.32 -6.47
CA SER A 405 3.75 11.00 -7.78
C SER A 405 2.33 11.36 -8.21
N PHE A 406 1.35 10.48 -7.95
CA PHE A 406 -0.05 10.77 -8.18
C PHE A 406 -0.55 11.94 -7.31
N ARG A 407 -0.27 11.91 -5.99
CA ARG A 407 -0.65 12.97 -5.06
C ARG A 407 -0.02 14.33 -5.41
N ALA A 408 1.26 14.34 -5.76
CA ALA A 408 1.97 15.56 -6.16
C ALA A 408 1.33 16.26 -7.35
N GLU A 409 0.73 15.52 -8.29
CA GLU A 409 0.00 16.14 -9.42
C GLU A 409 -1.31 16.78 -8.97
N ILE A 410 -2.01 16.19 -8.00
CA ILE A 410 -3.22 16.78 -7.40
C ILE A 410 -2.83 18.04 -6.60
N GLU A 411 -1.81 17.97 -5.76
CA GLU A 411 -1.27 19.09 -4.98
C GLU A 411 -0.89 20.27 -5.89
N ARG A 412 -0.23 19.98 -7.03
CA ARG A 412 0.14 20.99 -8.03
C ARG A 412 -1.09 21.70 -8.63
N LEU A 413 -2.19 20.98 -8.81
CA LEU A 413 -3.44 21.52 -9.38
C LEU A 413 -4.30 22.24 -8.36
N LEU A 414 -4.17 21.88 -7.08
CA LEU A 414 -4.95 22.40 -5.95
C LEU A 414 -4.02 22.83 -4.80
N PRO A 415 -3.17 23.84 -5.01
CA PRO A 415 -2.19 24.24 -4.01
C PRO A 415 -2.87 24.82 -2.76
N GLU A 416 -2.22 24.61 -1.61
CA GLU A 416 -2.65 25.17 -0.33
C GLU A 416 -2.67 26.70 -0.36
N ASP A 417 -3.61 27.29 0.36
CA ASP A 417 -3.63 28.73 0.58
C ASP A 417 -2.58 29.06 1.64
N SER A 418 -1.37 29.40 1.19
CA SER A 418 -0.20 29.71 2.03
C SER A 418 -0.37 30.93 2.97
N THR A 419 -1.56 31.53 3.05
CA THR A 419 -1.85 32.68 3.90
C THR A 419 -2.15 32.33 5.37
N GLN A 420 -2.29 31.04 5.72
CA GLN A 420 -2.31 30.62 7.12
C GLN A 420 -0.91 30.71 7.73
N THR A 421 -0.72 31.71 8.60
CA THR A 421 0.50 31.90 9.38
C THR A 421 0.46 31.01 10.61
N ASP A 422 1.47 30.15 10.80
CA ASP A 422 1.64 29.37 12.02
C ASP A 422 1.83 30.31 13.23
N ILE A 423 0.79 30.47 14.05
CA ILE A 423 0.89 31.14 15.35
C ILE A 423 1.15 30.04 16.40
N PRO A 424 2.26 30.11 17.16
CA PRO A 424 2.51 29.18 18.26
C PRO A 424 1.34 29.18 19.24
N SER A 425 0.76 28.01 19.50
CA SER A 425 -0.40 27.84 20.38
C SER A 425 -0.10 26.78 21.44
N GLU A 426 -0.54 27.01 22.67
CA GLU A 426 -0.45 26.05 23.78
C GLU A 426 -1.83 25.40 23.99
N ILE A 427 -1.87 24.07 24.06
CA ILE A 427 -3.10 23.29 24.27
C ILE A 427 -2.96 22.51 25.58
N GLU A 428 -3.82 22.81 26.56
CA GLU A 428 -3.93 22.03 27.80
C GLU A 428 -5.14 21.09 27.71
N LEU A 429 -4.89 19.79 27.89
CA LEU A 429 -5.94 18.76 27.89
C LEU A 429 -6.16 18.24 29.32
N ARG A 430 -7.42 18.05 29.71
CA ARG A 430 -7.81 17.51 31.02
C ARG A 430 -8.91 16.47 30.84
N TRP A 431 -8.77 15.33 31.51
CA TRP A 431 -9.77 14.27 31.52
C TRP A 431 -9.95 13.64 32.90
N ASP A 432 -11.03 12.89 33.06
CA ASP A 432 -11.35 12.16 34.29
C ASP A 432 -10.45 10.91 34.42
N PRO A 433 -9.90 10.62 35.60
CA PRO A 433 -9.00 9.47 35.82
C PRO A 433 -9.65 8.09 35.61
N ARG A 434 -10.97 8.02 35.37
CA ARG A 434 -11.71 6.80 35.06
C ARG A 434 -11.86 6.53 33.57
N VAL A 435 -11.35 7.41 32.70
CA VAL A 435 -11.32 7.16 31.26
C VAL A 435 -10.04 6.38 30.96
N TYR A 436 -10.22 5.13 30.51
CA TYR A 436 -9.10 4.19 30.25
C TYR A 436 -8.72 4.10 28.78
N ASP A 437 -9.54 4.67 27.90
CA ASP A 437 -9.37 4.62 26.45
C ASP A 437 -9.65 6.03 25.90
N LEU A 438 -8.60 6.70 25.45
CA LEU A 438 -8.62 8.07 24.93
C LEU A 438 -7.84 8.07 23.62
N ASP A 439 -8.58 8.17 22.53
CA ASP A 439 -7.99 8.50 21.24
C ASP A 439 -7.86 10.02 21.15
N LEU A 440 -6.64 10.51 21.35
CA LEU A 440 -6.33 11.92 21.15
C LEU A 440 -6.06 12.17 19.66
N HIS A 441 -6.91 12.98 19.04
CA HIS A 441 -6.67 13.50 17.70
C HIS A 441 -6.42 15.01 17.78
N VAL A 442 -5.15 15.42 17.67
CA VAL A 442 -4.81 16.84 17.51
C VAL A 442 -4.82 17.17 16.03
N ARG A 443 -5.65 18.14 15.63
CA ARG A 443 -5.69 18.67 14.27
C ARG A 443 -5.08 20.07 14.26
N PHE A 444 -3.94 20.21 13.60
CA PHE A 444 -3.38 21.52 13.27
C PHE A 444 -3.92 21.93 11.91
N SER A 445 -4.34 23.18 11.78
CA SER A 445 -4.75 23.76 10.49
C SER A 445 -3.63 23.73 9.43
N SER A 446 -2.37 23.52 9.86
CA SER A 446 -1.15 23.52 9.03
C SER A 446 -0.51 22.13 8.79
N GLY A 447 -1.26 21.03 8.91
CA GLY A 447 -0.91 19.81 8.14
C GLY A 447 0.11 18.82 8.70
N ALA A 448 0.56 18.94 9.96
CA ALA A 448 1.35 17.88 10.61
C ALA A 448 0.49 17.03 11.55
N ILE A 449 0.20 15.78 11.18
CA ILE A 449 -0.32 14.77 12.11
C ILE A 449 0.89 14.15 12.82
N VAL A 450 0.95 14.33 14.14
CA VAL A 450 1.77 13.49 15.02
C VAL A 450 0.80 12.57 15.73
N SER A 451 0.83 11.28 15.39
CA SER A 451 0.08 10.22 16.07
C SER A 451 0.75 9.82 17.38
#